data_AF-A0A8T4BJX8-F1
#
_entry.id   AF-A0A8T4BJX8-F1
#
_cell.length_a   1.000
_cell.length_b   1.000
_cell.length_c   1.000
_cell.angle_alpha   90.00
_cell.angle_beta   90.00
_cell.angle_gamma   90.00
#
_symmetry.space_group_name_H-M   'P 1'
#
loop_
_entity.id
_entity.type
_entity.pdbx_description
1 polymer ?
#
loop_
_entity_poly.entity_id
_entity_poly.type
_entity_poly.pdbx_seq_one_letter_code
_entity_poly.pdbx_strand_id
1 'polypeptide(L)'
;MNFTNFDFDQMFAMSDDTNPIMMIIWIVPIILFVFYGQRIQLYITSGEIKKGIKKLDSFKEESRNELIDYIKNNLKPKDDFVKKIDRFLDYFTIMPVDMDPNGIVEKVKHTIRSREDYTREHVKLLSPEISDLELAKVQTLLEIASTLQMIYKIVNHMYLTAKKQNNYPLILPLQMLLPFIMEQADAMKEAIPAFKAGQPVGDGIGPMIVGKMMLDSQKDTVAF
;
A
#
# COMPACT_ATOMS: atom_id res chain seq x y z
N MET A 1 10.22 30.50 -51.28
CA MET A 1 9.56 30.99 -50.05
C MET A 1 10.66 31.24 -49.04
N ASN A 2 10.88 32.50 -48.66
CA ASN A 2 11.90 32.87 -47.66
C ASN A 2 11.31 32.60 -46.26
N PHE A 3 11.85 31.62 -45.55
CA PHE A 3 11.45 31.24 -44.18
C PHE A 3 12.24 32.00 -43.10
N THR A 4 12.81 33.16 -43.44
CA THR A 4 13.69 33.94 -42.56
C THR A 4 13.03 35.13 -41.87
N ASN A 5 11.76 35.43 -42.16
CA ASN A 5 10.98 36.42 -41.41
C ASN A 5 10.07 35.69 -40.42
N PHE A 6 10.62 35.35 -39.25
CA PHE A 6 9.79 35.10 -38.07
C PHE A 6 9.33 36.46 -37.54
N ASP A 7 8.17 36.90 -38.03
CA ASP A 7 7.55 38.15 -37.61
C ASP A 7 6.90 37.95 -36.24
N PHE A 8 7.58 38.41 -35.19
CA PHE A 8 7.13 38.28 -33.80
C PHE A 8 5.77 38.97 -33.57
N ASP A 9 5.48 40.02 -34.35
CA ASP A 9 4.21 40.75 -34.29
C ASP A 9 3.03 39.89 -34.78
N GLN A 10 3.29 38.91 -35.66
CA GLN A 10 2.26 38.05 -36.22
C GLN A 10 1.92 36.84 -35.33
N MET A 11 2.86 36.39 -34.48
CA MET A 11 2.58 35.36 -33.46
C MET A 11 1.74 35.89 -32.27
N PHE A 12 1.71 37.20 -32.07
CA PHE A 12 1.02 37.86 -30.96
C PHE A 12 -0.02 38.88 -31.43
N ALA A 13 -0.62 38.68 -32.61
CA ALA A 13 -1.60 39.58 -33.21
C ALA A 13 -2.87 39.72 -32.34
N MET A 14 -2.78 40.59 -31.34
CA MET A 14 -3.86 41.12 -30.53
C MET A 14 -3.94 42.61 -30.90
N SER A 15 -5.11 43.04 -31.36
CA SER A 15 -5.44 44.36 -31.91
C SER A 15 -4.66 45.55 -31.33
N ASP A 16 -4.33 46.53 -32.17
CA ASP A 16 -3.60 47.80 -31.90
C ASP A 16 -4.03 48.61 -30.65
N ASP A 17 -5.12 48.26 -29.97
CA ASP A 17 -5.62 48.91 -28.74
C ASP A 17 -5.19 48.20 -27.42
N THR A 18 -4.46 47.09 -27.47
CA THR A 18 -3.98 46.42 -26.25
C THR A 18 -2.72 47.09 -25.69
N ASN A 19 -2.88 47.79 -24.56
CA ASN A 19 -1.79 48.43 -23.82
C ASN A 19 -0.60 47.47 -23.61
N PRO A 20 0.64 47.81 -24.04
CA PRO A 20 1.83 46.96 -23.88
C PRO A 20 2.07 46.50 -22.42
N ILE A 21 1.64 47.30 -21.44
CA ILE A 21 1.70 46.96 -20.02
C ILE A 21 0.77 45.79 -19.69
N MET A 22 -0.42 45.75 -20.30
CA MET A 22 -1.37 44.64 -20.15
C MET A 22 -0.81 43.36 -20.77
N MET A 23 -0.12 43.44 -21.91
CA MET A 23 0.52 42.27 -22.54
C MET A 23 1.61 41.66 -21.64
N ILE A 24 2.46 42.50 -21.03
CA ILE A 24 3.49 42.04 -20.09
C ILE A 24 2.85 41.37 -18.86
N ILE A 25 1.75 41.94 -18.33
CA ILE A 25 0.99 41.36 -17.22
C ILE A 25 0.46 39.95 -17.55
N TRP A 26 0.10 39.67 -18.80
CA TRP A 26 -0.39 38.34 -19.21
C TRP A 26 0.74 37.35 -19.52
N ILE A 27 1.84 37.81 -20.13
CA ILE A 27 2.96 36.96 -20.56
C ILE A 27 3.86 36.55 -19.39
N VAL A 28 4.13 37.45 -18.43
CA VAL A 28 5.03 37.16 -17.30
C VAL A 28 4.55 35.95 -16.46
N PRO A 29 3.25 35.84 -16.08
CA PRO A 29 2.74 34.67 -15.39
C PRO A 29 2.87 33.37 -16.18
N ILE A 30 2.64 33.40 -17.51
CA ILE A 30 2.75 32.20 -18.36
C ILE A 30 4.19 31.69 -18.36
N ILE A 31 5.16 32.59 -18.54
CA ILE A 31 6.58 32.23 -18.49
C ILE A 31 6.94 31.65 -17.13
N LEU A 32 6.51 32.27 -16.03
CA LEU A 32 6.71 31.74 -14.69
C LEU A 32 6.09 30.34 -14.52
N PHE A 33 4.89 30.11 -15.04
CA PHE A 33 4.23 28.80 -14.97
C PHE A 33 4.91 27.74 -15.85
N VAL A 34 5.47 28.09 -17.00
CA VAL A 34 6.20 27.12 -17.84
C VAL A 34 7.48 26.65 -17.15
N PHE A 35 8.24 27.55 -16.54
CA PHE A 35 9.50 27.22 -15.89
C PHE A 35 9.35 26.66 -14.47
N TYR A 36 8.38 27.19 -13.69
CA TYR A 36 8.21 26.84 -12.28
C TYR A 36 6.94 26.02 -12.00
N GLY A 37 6.02 25.90 -12.95
CA GLY A 37 4.75 25.19 -12.76
C GLY A 37 4.95 23.74 -12.35
N GLN A 38 5.91 23.04 -12.95
CA GLN A 38 6.25 21.66 -12.55
C GLN A 38 6.70 21.56 -11.09
N ARG A 39 7.46 22.54 -10.59
CA ARG A 39 7.93 22.58 -9.19
C ARG A 39 6.79 22.90 -8.23
N ILE A 40 5.92 23.83 -8.62
CA ILE A 40 4.73 24.21 -7.85
C ILE A 40 3.77 23.01 -7.76
N GLN A 41 3.48 22.36 -8.88
CA GLN A 41 2.65 21.15 -8.93
C GLN A 41 3.24 20.02 -8.09
N LEU A 42 4.55 19.78 -8.20
CA LEU A 42 5.24 18.79 -7.37
C LEU A 42 5.07 19.11 -5.88
N TYR A 43 5.20 20.36 -5.46
CA TYR A 43 5.04 20.75 -4.06
C TYR A 43 3.62 20.48 -3.54
N ILE A 44 2.60 20.87 -4.32
CA ILE A 44 1.18 20.67 -3.97
C ILE A 44 0.84 19.17 -3.91
N THR A 45 1.10 18.43 -4.99
CA THR A 45 0.83 16.99 -5.09
C THR A 45 1.58 16.21 -4.01
N SER A 46 2.84 16.58 -3.72
CA SER A 46 3.62 15.95 -2.65
C SER A 46 2.97 16.12 -1.28
N GLY A 47 2.35 17.27 -1.02
CA GLY A 47 1.64 17.53 0.24
C GLY A 47 0.44 16.61 0.43
N GLU A 48 -0.34 16.38 -0.62
CA GLU A 48 -1.49 15.48 -0.60
C GLU A 48 -1.07 14.02 -0.39
N ILE A 49 -0.08 13.55 -1.15
CA ILE A 49 0.44 12.18 -1.03
C ILE A 49 1.03 11.94 0.35
N LYS A 50 1.72 12.94 0.93
CA LYS A 50 2.26 12.84 2.29
C LYS A 50 1.18 12.57 3.34
N LYS A 51 -0.04 13.08 3.16
CA LYS A 51 -1.16 12.77 4.05
C LYS A 51 -1.56 11.29 3.94
N GLY A 52 -1.64 10.77 2.71
CA GLY A 52 -1.88 9.35 2.46
C GLY A 52 -0.81 8.45 3.07
N ILE A 53 0.48 8.80 2.90
CA ILE A 53 1.60 8.08 3.52
C ILE A 53 1.47 8.06 5.05
N LYS A 54 1.11 9.19 5.66
CA LYS A 54 0.92 9.25 7.12
C LYS A 54 -0.22 8.33 7.59
N LYS A 55 -1.30 8.22 6.81
CA LYS A 55 -2.40 7.30 7.09
C LYS A 55 -1.95 5.84 6.97
N LEU A 56 -1.19 5.49 5.93
CA LEU A 56 -0.60 4.16 5.76
C LEU A 56 0.37 3.80 6.90
N ASP A 57 1.16 4.76 7.39
CA ASP A 57 2.03 4.57 8.54
C ASP A 57 1.24 4.23 9.81
N SER A 58 0.11 4.91 10.04
CA SER A 58 -0.82 4.58 11.13
C SER A 58 -1.31 3.13 11.04
N PHE A 59 -1.73 2.69 9.84
CA PHE A 59 -2.23 1.33 9.63
C PHE A 59 -1.17 0.26 9.84
N LYS A 60 0.06 0.54 9.40
CA LYS A 60 1.21 -0.33 9.67
C LYS A 60 1.46 -0.46 11.17
N GLU A 61 1.51 0.65 11.91
CA GLU A 61 1.76 0.61 13.36
C GLU A 61 0.60 -0.04 14.13
N GLU A 62 -0.65 0.29 13.79
CA GLU A 62 -1.85 -0.31 14.38
C GLU A 62 -1.87 -1.83 14.16
N SER A 63 -1.70 -2.30 12.92
CA SER A 63 -1.71 -3.73 12.60
C SER A 63 -0.58 -4.50 13.28
N ARG A 64 0.62 -3.90 13.37
CA ARG A 64 1.76 -4.47 14.10
C ARG A 64 1.46 -4.59 15.60
N ASN A 65 0.90 -3.56 16.21
CA ASN A 65 0.56 -3.57 17.63
C ASN A 65 -0.54 -4.59 17.93
N GLU A 66 -1.59 -4.63 17.10
CA GLU A 66 -2.68 -5.60 17.21
C GLU A 66 -2.19 -7.06 17.10
N LEU A 67 -1.21 -7.32 16.24
CA LEU A 67 -0.56 -8.63 16.13
C LEU A 67 0.25 -8.98 17.39
N ILE A 68 1.07 -8.06 17.88
CA ILE A 68 1.88 -8.25 19.09
C ILE A 68 0.98 -8.51 20.30
N ASP A 69 -0.10 -7.74 20.44
CA ASP A 69 -1.07 -7.87 21.52
C ASP A 69 -1.80 -9.22 21.45
N TYR A 70 -2.18 -9.66 20.24
CA TYR A 70 -2.81 -10.97 20.05
C TYR A 70 -1.87 -12.11 20.46
N ILE A 71 -0.62 -12.08 20.02
CA ILE A 71 0.39 -13.09 20.35
C ILE A 71 0.68 -13.09 21.86
N LYS A 72 0.82 -11.91 22.46
CA LYS A 72 1.12 -11.78 23.90
C LYS A 72 0.01 -12.40 24.77
N ASN A 73 -1.24 -12.15 24.43
CA ASN A 73 -2.39 -12.59 25.21
C ASN A 73 -2.68 -14.09 25.03
N ASN A 74 -2.57 -14.61 23.80
CA ASN A 74 -2.98 -15.98 23.49
C ASN A 74 -1.84 -17.01 23.55
N LEU A 75 -0.60 -16.61 23.23
CA LEU A 75 0.53 -17.56 23.10
C LEU A 75 1.52 -17.51 24.26
N LYS A 76 1.49 -16.46 25.10
CA LYS A 76 2.40 -16.24 26.23
C LYS A 76 3.86 -16.70 25.95
N PRO A 77 4.48 -16.20 24.87
CA PRO A 77 5.81 -16.65 24.44
C PRO A 77 6.86 -16.42 25.54
N LYS A 78 7.80 -17.37 25.69
CA LYS A 78 8.84 -17.37 26.73
C LYS A 78 10.02 -16.41 26.43
N ASP A 79 10.18 -16.00 25.17
CA ASP A 79 11.28 -15.17 24.65
C ASP A 79 10.82 -13.75 24.26
N ASP A 80 11.78 -12.84 24.01
CA ASP A 80 11.57 -11.56 23.30
C ASP A 80 11.14 -11.81 21.83
N PHE A 81 9.86 -12.13 21.66
CA PHE A 81 9.25 -12.48 20.37
C PHE A 81 9.05 -11.26 19.46
N VAL A 82 9.06 -10.04 20.00
CA VAL A 82 8.81 -8.80 19.25
C VAL A 82 9.84 -8.63 18.13
N LYS A 83 11.13 -8.81 18.43
CA LYS A 83 12.20 -8.74 17.42
C LYS A 83 12.11 -9.86 16.37
N LYS A 84 11.56 -11.02 16.73
CA LYS A 84 11.35 -12.12 15.77
C LYS A 84 10.23 -11.74 14.79
N ILE A 85 9.11 -11.22 15.31
CA ILE A 85 7.99 -10.71 14.51
C ILE A 85 8.44 -9.57 13.60
N ASP A 86 9.18 -8.60 14.10
CA ASP A 86 9.65 -7.46 13.29
C ASP A 86 10.48 -7.89 12.08
N ARG A 87 11.37 -8.85 12.26
CA ARG A 87 12.15 -9.43 11.15
C ARG A 87 11.27 -10.15 10.15
N PHE A 88 10.20 -10.79 10.62
CA PHE A 88 9.28 -11.50 9.76
C PHE A 88 8.37 -10.54 8.98
N LEU A 89 7.95 -9.43 9.56
CA LEU A 89 7.18 -8.40 8.85
C LEU A 89 7.96 -7.80 7.68
N ASP A 90 9.28 -7.81 7.76
CA ASP A 90 10.20 -7.39 6.70
C ASP A 90 10.47 -8.47 5.65
N TYR A 91 10.02 -9.71 5.86
CA TYR A 91 10.16 -10.79 4.91
C TYR A 91 9.27 -10.55 3.69
N PHE A 92 9.84 -10.68 2.49
CA PHE A 92 9.11 -10.58 1.23
C PHE A 92 9.48 -11.77 0.33
N THR A 93 8.52 -12.19 -0.48
CA THR A 93 8.70 -13.27 -1.45
C THR A 93 8.91 -12.68 -2.82
N ILE A 94 9.96 -13.13 -3.52
CA ILE A 94 10.24 -12.73 -4.90
C ILE A 94 9.53 -13.72 -5.82
N MET A 95 8.63 -13.20 -6.65
CA MET A 95 7.91 -14.01 -7.64
C MET A 95 8.84 -14.39 -8.81
N PRO A 96 8.67 -15.58 -9.41
CA PRO A 96 9.41 -15.96 -10.61
C PRO A 96 9.08 -15.02 -11.78
N VAL A 97 10.06 -14.75 -12.64
CA VAL A 97 9.89 -13.88 -13.81
C VAL A 97 9.09 -14.60 -14.91
N ASP A 98 8.19 -13.87 -15.57
CA ASP A 98 7.18 -14.37 -16.52
C ASP A 98 7.71 -14.90 -17.87
N MET A 99 9.00 -15.22 -17.99
CA MET A 99 9.64 -15.47 -19.29
C MET A 99 9.27 -16.83 -19.94
N ASP A 100 8.50 -17.69 -19.25
CA ASP A 100 8.27 -19.08 -19.67
C ASP A 100 6.78 -19.50 -19.62
N PRO A 101 6.00 -19.35 -20.69
CA PRO A 101 4.56 -19.66 -20.70
C PRO A 101 4.22 -21.09 -20.28
N ASN A 102 5.17 -22.04 -20.35
CA ASN A 102 5.02 -23.39 -19.85
C ASN A 102 5.66 -23.54 -18.46
N GLY A 103 4.84 -23.75 -17.42
CA GLY A 103 5.33 -24.08 -16.07
C GLY A 103 5.50 -22.90 -15.10
N ILE A 104 5.21 -21.64 -15.49
CA ILE A 104 5.11 -20.52 -14.52
C ILE A 104 4.09 -20.84 -13.42
N VAL A 105 2.93 -21.40 -13.78
CA VAL A 105 1.87 -21.70 -12.81
C VAL A 105 2.37 -22.66 -11.72
N GLU A 106 3.14 -23.68 -12.08
CA GLU A 106 3.71 -24.62 -11.11
C GLU A 106 4.76 -23.95 -10.21
N LYS A 107 5.63 -23.11 -10.79
CA LYS A 107 6.63 -22.33 -10.04
C LYS A 107 5.94 -21.38 -9.05
N VAL A 108 4.96 -20.62 -9.51
CA VAL A 108 4.15 -19.71 -8.67
C VAL A 108 3.46 -20.48 -7.55
N LYS A 109 2.80 -21.59 -7.86
CA LYS A 109 2.14 -22.45 -6.87
C LYS A 109 3.12 -22.98 -5.84
N HIS A 110 4.30 -23.42 -6.27
CA HIS A 110 5.35 -23.88 -5.38
C HIS A 110 5.83 -22.75 -4.48
N THR A 111 6.14 -21.57 -5.03
CA THR A 111 6.56 -20.38 -4.26
C THR A 111 5.53 -19.96 -3.22
N ILE A 112 4.24 -19.93 -3.58
CA ILE A 112 3.16 -19.59 -2.64
C ILE A 112 3.08 -20.62 -1.51
N ARG A 113 3.09 -21.91 -1.83
CA ARG A 113 3.05 -22.99 -0.82
C ARG A 113 4.27 -22.95 0.09
N SER A 114 5.47 -22.78 -0.47
CA SER A 114 6.70 -22.67 0.31
C SER A 114 6.68 -21.45 1.24
N ARG A 115 6.10 -20.32 0.81
CA ARG A 115 5.89 -19.15 1.67
C ARG A 115 4.93 -19.48 2.81
N GLU A 116 3.81 -20.15 2.51
CA GLU A 116 2.81 -20.55 3.50
C GLU A 116 3.43 -21.49 4.56
N ASP A 117 4.11 -22.54 4.10
CA ASP A 117 4.79 -23.52 4.96
C ASP A 117 5.86 -22.84 5.82
N TYR A 118 6.67 -21.96 5.23
CA TYR A 118 7.70 -21.22 5.95
C TYR A 118 7.11 -20.30 7.03
N THR A 119 6.02 -19.60 6.71
CA THR A 119 5.30 -18.75 7.67
C THR A 119 4.76 -19.57 8.83
N ARG A 120 4.14 -20.71 8.52
CA ARG A 120 3.58 -21.63 9.51
C ARG A 120 4.65 -22.18 10.45
N GLU A 121 5.78 -22.63 9.92
CA GLU A 121 6.90 -23.12 10.73
C GLU A 121 7.48 -21.99 11.60
N HIS A 122 7.57 -20.75 11.10
CA HIS A 122 8.04 -19.63 11.90
C HIS A 122 7.11 -19.30 13.07
N VAL A 123 5.79 -19.38 12.87
CA VAL A 123 4.82 -19.19 13.95
C VAL A 123 4.90 -20.32 14.98
N LYS A 124 5.07 -21.57 14.55
CA LYS A 124 5.28 -22.72 15.47
C LYS A 124 6.54 -22.59 16.32
N LEU A 125 7.61 -21.97 15.79
CA LEU A 125 8.82 -21.68 16.56
C LEU A 125 8.56 -20.68 17.71
N LEU A 126 7.52 -19.84 17.61
CA LEU A 126 7.13 -18.92 18.68
C LEU A 126 6.36 -19.64 19.80
N SER A 127 5.51 -20.61 19.44
CA SER A 127 4.79 -21.46 20.39
C SER A 127 4.59 -22.86 19.82
N PRO A 128 5.34 -23.88 20.32
CA PRO A 128 5.21 -25.26 19.85
C PRO A 128 3.87 -25.93 20.18
N GLU A 129 3.14 -25.41 21.17
CA GLU A 129 1.88 -25.97 21.68
C GLU A 129 0.63 -25.30 21.05
N ILE A 130 0.81 -24.54 19.97
CA ILE A 130 -0.29 -23.82 19.31
C ILE A 130 -1.26 -24.78 18.61
N SER A 131 -2.56 -24.54 18.74
CA SER A 131 -3.60 -25.26 18.00
C SER A 131 -3.61 -24.86 16.52
N ASP A 132 -4.03 -25.75 15.62
CA ASP A 132 -4.08 -25.45 14.17
C ASP A 132 -4.96 -24.23 13.84
N LEU A 133 -6.01 -24.01 14.62
CA LEU A 133 -6.91 -22.87 14.45
C LEU A 133 -6.25 -21.55 14.88
N GLU A 134 -5.57 -21.53 16.03
CA GLU A 134 -4.83 -20.35 16.47
C GLU A 134 -3.63 -20.04 15.56
N LEU A 135 -2.98 -21.09 15.05
CA LEU A 135 -1.91 -21.00 14.06
C LEU A 135 -2.38 -20.29 12.78
N ALA A 136 -3.54 -20.68 12.25
CA ALA A 136 -4.13 -20.06 11.06
C ALA A 136 -4.50 -18.59 11.28
N LYS A 137 -5.05 -18.25 12.45
CA LYS A 137 -5.35 -16.85 12.81
C LYS A 137 -4.09 -16.00 12.89
N VAL A 138 -3.07 -16.46 13.60
CA VAL A 138 -1.79 -15.73 13.75
C VAL A 138 -1.11 -15.58 12.41
N GLN A 139 -1.10 -16.62 11.58
CA GLN A 139 -0.58 -16.56 10.22
C GLN A 139 -1.28 -15.46 9.40
N THR A 140 -2.61 -15.44 9.41
CA THR A 140 -3.38 -14.45 8.65
C THR A 140 -3.12 -13.02 9.14
N LEU A 141 -3.07 -12.81 10.47
CA LEU A 141 -2.75 -11.49 11.05
C LEU A 141 -1.33 -11.04 10.70
N LEU A 142 -0.38 -11.97 10.68
CA LEU A 142 1.01 -11.72 10.29
C LEU A 142 1.12 -11.34 8.81
N GLU A 143 0.37 -12.02 7.94
CA GLU A 143 0.29 -11.69 6.52
C GLU A 143 -0.33 -10.30 6.27
N ILE A 144 -1.39 -9.93 7.01
CA ILE A 144 -2.00 -8.60 6.93
C ILE A 144 -1.01 -7.51 7.34
N ALA A 145 -0.36 -7.68 8.50
CA ALA A 145 0.61 -6.71 9.01
C ALA A 145 1.83 -6.58 8.07
N SER A 146 2.36 -7.70 7.56
CA SER A 146 3.46 -7.70 6.59
C SER A 146 3.07 -6.99 5.28
N THR A 147 1.85 -7.20 4.80
CA THR A 147 1.37 -6.55 3.57
C THR A 147 1.20 -5.05 3.75
N LEU A 148 0.60 -4.59 4.86
CA LEU A 148 0.49 -3.16 5.17
C LEU A 148 1.87 -2.49 5.30
N GLN A 149 2.84 -3.19 5.90
CA GLN A 149 4.24 -2.75 5.97
C GLN A 149 4.89 -2.64 4.59
N MET A 150 4.67 -3.62 3.72
CA MET A 150 5.18 -3.60 2.35
C MET A 150 4.57 -2.44 1.55
N ILE A 151 3.26 -2.22 1.64
CA ILE A 151 2.55 -1.10 0.99
C ILE A 151 3.16 0.24 1.44
N TYR A 152 3.28 0.47 2.76
CA TYR A 152 3.88 1.70 3.29
C TYR A 152 5.30 1.93 2.75
N LYS A 153 6.16 0.89 2.77
CA LYS A 153 7.54 0.98 2.28
C LYS A 153 7.62 1.34 0.81
N ILE A 154 6.83 0.68 -0.05
CA ILE A 154 6.83 0.92 -1.50
C ILE A 154 6.36 2.35 -1.80
N VAL A 155 5.24 2.76 -1.22
CA VAL A 155 4.64 4.09 -1.45
C VAL A 155 5.57 5.20 -0.95
N ASN A 156 6.14 5.03 0.25
CA ASN A 156 7.10 5.99 0.80
C ASN A 156 8.39 6.05 -0.05
N HIS A 157 8.90 4.91 -0.53
CA HIS A 157 10.08 4.87 -1.40
C HIS A 157 9.85 5.59 -2.73
N MET A 158 8.72 5.35 -3.39
CA MET A 158 8.36 6.04 -4.64
C MET A 158 8.21 7.55 -4.42
N TYR A 159 7.54 7.96 -3.34
CA TYR A 159 7.40 9.37 -2.96
C TYR A 159 8.74 10.06 -2.72
N LEU A 160 9.62 9.46 -1.92
CA LEU A 160 10.96 10.00 -1.65
C LEU A 160 11.80 10.10 -2.92
N THR A 161 11.67 9.12 -3.82
CA THR A 161 12.36 9.12 -5.11
C THR A 161 11.91 10.29 -5.99
N ALA A 162 10.59 10.47 -6.16
CA ALA A 162 10.04 11.58 -6.94
C ALA A 162 10.44 12.95 -6.36
N LYS A 163 10.39 13.07 -5.02
CA LYS A 163 10.78 14.30 -4.32
C LYS A 163 12.28 14.60 -4.46
N LYS A 164 13.15 13.59 -4.32
CA LYS A 164 14.61 13.77 -4.45
C LYS A 164 15.02 14.15 -5.86
N GLN A 165 14.37 13.58 -6.88
CA GLN A 165 14.65 13.88 -8.28
C GLN A 165 14.04 15.21 -8.75
N ASN A 166 13.21 15.87 -7.93
CA ASN A 166 12.45 17.08 -8.29
C ASN A 166 11.71 16.95 -9.64
N ASN A 167 11.22 15.74 -9.93
CA ASN A 167 10.62 15.39 -11.21
C ASN A 167 9.13 15.12 -11.03
N TYR A 168 8.29 16.06 -11.48
CA TYR A 168 6.84 15.98 -11.37
C TYR A 168 6.24 14.74 -12.09
N PRO A 169 6.62 14.41 -13.33
CA PRO A 169 6.20 13.17 -13.97
C PRO A 169 6.34 11.89 -13.12
N LEU A 170 7.33 11.81 -12.22
CA LEU A 170 7.50 10.63 -11.37
C LEU A 170 6.50 10.52 -10.22
N ILE A 171 5.89 11.64 -9.80
CA ILE A 171 4.92 11.63 -8.69
C ILE A 171 3.49 11.36 -9.16
N LEU A 172 3.19 11.63 -10.43
CA LEU A 172 1.85 11.50 -11.01
C LEU A 172 1.27 10.09 -10.90
N PRO A 173 1.99 8.99 -11.24
CA PRO A 173 1.45 7.65 -11.09
C PRO A 173 1.07 7.34 -9.63
N LEU A 174 1.87 7.85 -8.68
CA LEU A 174 1.58 7.67 -7.27
C LEU A 174 0.32 8.44 -6.85
N GLN A 175 0.12 9.67 -7.34
CA GLN A 175 -1.11 10.44 -7.09
C GLN A 175 -2.36 9.69 -7.58
N MET A 176 -2.28 9.09 -8.77
CA MET A 176 -3.39 8.37 -9.39
C MET A 176 -3.70 7.03 -8.71
N LEU A 177 -2.67 6.32 -8.24
CA LEU A 177 -2.81 5.00 -7.61
C LEU A 177 -3.13 5.07 -6.12
N LEU A 178 -2.76 6.16 -5.45
CA LEU A 178 -2.91 6.30 -3.99
C LEU A 178 -4.34 6.04 -3.48
N PRO A 179 -5.44 6.46 -4.14
CA PRO A 179 -6.79 6.15 -3.69
C PRO A 179 -7.07 4.64 -3.64
N PHE A 180 -6.67 3.89 -4.67
CA PHE A 180 -6.85 2.43 -4.73
C PHE A 180 -6.01 1.71 -3.67
N ILE A 181 -4.77 2.17 -3.47
CA ILE A 181 -3.89 1.63 -2.41
C ILE A 181 -4.51 1.90 -1.04
N MET A 182 -5.09 3.08 -0.84
CA MET A 182 -5.72 3.45 0.42
C MET A 182 -6.95 2.59 0.71
N GLU A 183 -7.80 2.37 -0.28
CA GLU A 183 -8.98 1.50 -0.16
C GLU A 183 -8.59 0.07 0.22
N GLN A 184 -7.57 -0.48 -0.45
CA GLN A 184 -7.03 -1.79 -0.10
C GLN A 184 -6.48 -1.82 1.33
N ALA A 185 -5.72 -0.80 1.74
CA ALA A 185 -5.15 -0.73 3.08
C ALA A 185 -6.21 -0.57 4.17
N ASP A 186 -7.24 0.25 3.93
CA ASP A 186 -8.40 0.43 4.80
C ASP A 186 -9.12 -0.92 5.00
N ALA A 187 -9.43 -1.65 3.91
CA ALA A 187 -10.07 -2.96 3.97
C ALA A 187 -9.24 -4.00 4.76
N MET A 188 -7.92 -4.02 4.55
CA MET A 188 -7.02 -4.91 5.29
C MET A 188 -7.00 -4.61 6.78
N LYS A 189 -7.00 -3.33 7.16
CA LYS A 189 -7.06 -2.91 8.56
C LYS A 189 -8.40 -3.26 9.19
N GLU A 190 -9.52 -3.07 8.49
CA GLU A 190 -10.86 -3.42 8.97
C GLU A 190 -11.08 -4.93 9.11
N ALA A 191 -10.31 -5.76 8.40
CA ALA A 191 -10.40 -7.21 8.51
C ALA A 191 -9.74 -7.79 9.78
N ILE A 192 -8.85 -7.05 10.45
CA ILE A 192 -8.09 -7.52 11.61
C ILE A 192 -9.01 -8.06 12.74
N PRO A 193 -10.05 -7.34 13.19
CA PRO A 193 -10.95 -7.84 14.24
C PRO A 193 -11.69 -9.12 13.84
N ALA A 194 -12.09 -9.25 12.57
CA ALA A 194 -12.79 -10.42 12.05
C ALA A 194 -11.89 -11.67 12.11
N PHE A 195 -10.62 -11.54 11.68
CA PHE A 195 -9.65 -12.63 11.74
C PHE A 195 -9.24 -13.00 13.17
N LYS A 196 -9.14 -12.03 14.09
CA LYS A 196 -8.94 -12.30 15.52
C LYS A 196 -10.08 -13.15 16.10
N ALA A 197 -11.31 -12.83 15.73
CA ALA A 197 -12.49 -13.58 16.16
C ALA A 197 -12.68 -14.92 15.42
N GLY A 198 -11.87 -15.21 14.39
CA GLY A 198 -12.04 -16.40 13.56
C GLY A 198 -13.33 -16.39 12.74
N GLN A 199 -13.84 -15.20 12.38
CA GLN A 199 -15.04 -15.09 11.56
C GLN A 199 -14.75 -15.56 10.13
N PRO A 200 -15.72 -16.21 9.46
CA PRO A 200 -15.57 -16.57 8.06
C PRO A 200 -15.56 -15.28 7.21
N VAL A 201 -14.52 -15.12 6.39
CA VAL A 201 -14.32 -13.95 5.52
C VAL A 201 -14.15 -14.40 4.07
N GLY A 202 -14.70 -13.64 3.12
CA GLY A 202 -14.50 -13.82 1.69
C GLY A 202 -15.69 -13.38 0.84
N ASP A 203 -15.45 -13.25 -0.46
CA ASP A 203 -16.42 -12.67 -1.41
C ASP A 203 -17.36 -13.71 -2.05
N GLY A 204 -17.29 -14.95 -1.57
CA GLY A 204 -18.09 -16.07 -2.08
C GLY A 204 -19.36 -16.32 -1.26
N ILE A 205 -20.19 -17.24 -1.75
CA ILE A 205 -21.37 -17.72 -1.00
C ILE A 205 -21.01 -18.50 0.27
N GLY A 206 -19.77 -19.04 0.34
CA GLY A 206 -19.29 -19.86 1.46
C GLY A 206 -19.37 -19.13 2.81
N PRO A 207 -18.66 -18.00 2.99
CA PRO A 207 -18.76 -17.21 4.22
C PRO A 207 -20.18 -16.81 4.59
N MET A 208 -21.04 -16.52 3.61
CA MET A 208 -22.44 -16.19 3.84
C MET A 208 -23.24 -17.36 4.42
N ILE A 209 -23.06 -18.58 3.88
CA ILE A 209 -23.72 -19.79 4.38
C ILE A 209 -23.22 -20.12 5.78
N VAL A 210 -21.89 -20.09 6.00
CA VAL A 210 -21.30 -20.35 7.33
C VAL A 210 -21.81 -19.32 8.34
N GLY A 211 -21.83 -18.04 7.97
CA GLY A 211 -22.39 -16.98 8.81
C GLY A 211 -23.86 -17.23 9.16
N LYS A 212 -24.69 -17.66 8.20
CA LYS A 212 -26.08 -18.03 8.46
C LYS A 212 -26.20 -19.20 9.45
N MET A 213 -25.38 -20.23 9.32
CA MET A 213 -25.35 -21.37 10.24
C MET A 213 -24.89 -20.96 11.65
N MET A 214 -24.00 -19.97 11.76
CA MET A 214 -23.51 -19.45 13.04
C MET A 214 -24.53 -18.58 13.79
N LEU A 215 -25.55 -18.02 13.14
CA LEU A 215 -26.56 -17.16 13.79
C LEU A 215 -27.42 -17.96 14.78
N ASP A 216 -27.80 -19.19 14.42
CA ASP A 216 -28.70 -20.05 15.20
C ASP A 216 -27.93 -20.97 16.17
N SER A 217 -26.60 -20.87 16.21
CA SER A 217 -25.74 -21.72 17.03
C SER A 217 -25.30 -21.00 18.32
N GLN A 218 -25.28 -21.71 19.46
CA GLN A 218 -24.69 -21.18 20.69
C GLN A 218 -23.20 -20.93 20.49
N LYS A 219 -22.76 -19.69 20.80
CA LYS A 219 -21.36 -19.31 20.74
C LYS A 219 -20.68 -19.71 22.04
N ASP A 220 -20.01 -20.84 22.04
CA ASP A 220 -19.13 -21.20 23.15
C ASP A 220 -17.78 -20.51 22.95
N THR A 221 -17.34 -19.75 23.97
CA THR A 221 -15.95 -19.32 24.06
C THR A 221 -15.11 -20.57 24.23
N VAL A 222 -14.40 -20.96 23.19
CA VAL A 222 -13.44 -22.06 23.26
C VAL A 222 -12.27 -21.58 24.11
N ALA A 223 -12.39 -21.76 25.42
CA ALA A 223 -11.29 -21.62 26.36
C ALA A 223 -10.44 -22.89 26.21
N PHE A 224 -9.26 -22.74 25.60
CA PHE A 224 -8.17 -23.70 25.73
C PHE A 224 -7.18 -23.17 26.75
#